data_AF-I3KUI0-F1
#
_entry.id   AF-I3KUI0-F1
#
_cell.length_a   1.000
_cell.length_b   1.000
_cell.length_c   1.000
_cell.angle_alpha   90.00
_cell.angle_beta   90.00
_cell.angle_gamma   90.00
#
_symmetry.space_group_name_H-M   'P 1'
#
loop_
_entity.id
_entity.type
_entity.pdbx_description
1 polymer ?
#
loop_
_entity_poly.entity_id
_entity_poly.type
_entity_poly.pdbx_seq_one_letter_code
_entity_poly.pdbx_strand_id
1 'polypeptide(L)'
;MPLFGNTFSPKKIPPRKSASLSSLHTLDRSTREIELGLEYGPPVMNIGGQVLKFEEGQWITEYHLMEKEVEEVKTQHRRKK
;
A
#
# COMPACT_ATOMS: atom_id res chain seq x y z
N MET A 1 -50.70 5.52 9.97
CA MET A 1 -49.53 5.03 9.24
C MET A 1 -49.02 6.15 8.35
N PRO A 2 -47.77 6.61 8.47
CA PRO A 2 -47.26 7.66 7.60
C PRO A 2 -47.05 7.10 6.18
N LEU A 3 -47.56 7.82 5.17
CA LEU A 3 -47.66 7.34 3.79
C LEU A 3 -46.42 7.56 2.92
N PHE A 4 -45.39 8.29 3.38
CA PHE A 4 -44.11 8.39 2.67
C PHE A 4 -42.95 8.47 3.66
N GLY A 5 -42.04 7.51 3.55
CA GLY A 5 -40.92 7.30 4.44
C GLY A 5 -39.86 8.39 4.32
N ASN A 6 -39.33 8.78 5.48
CA ASN A 6 -38.12 9.58 5.63
C ASN A 6 -36.95 8.86 4.94
N THR A 7 -36.76 9.13 3.65
CA THR A 7 -35.73 8.50 2.84
C THR A 7 -34.40 9.14 3.21
N PHE A 8 -33.51 8.36 3.82
CA PHE A 8 -32.13 8.78 4.07
C PHE A 8 -31.53 9.29 2.77
N SER A 9 -31.43 10.61 2.66
CA SER A 9 -30.99 11.32 1.46
C SER A 9 -29.67 12.00 1.80
N PRO A 10 -28.55 11.26 1.79
CA PRO A 10 -27.26 11.85 2.10
C PRO A 10 -27.03 13.02 1.13
N LYS A 11 -26.73 14.19 1.69
CA LYS A 11 -26.48 15.40 0.90
C LYS A 11 -25.41 15.08 -0.15
N LYS A 12 -25.61 15.51 -1.40
CA LYS A 12 -24.59 15.39 -2.44
C LYS A 12 -23.32 16.09 -1.93
N ILE A 13 -22.27 15.31 -1.69
CA ILE A 13 -20.98 15.85 -1.28
C ILE A 13 -20.48 16.68 -2.47
N PRO A 14 -20.12 17.96 -2.28
CA PRO A 14 -19.61 18.77 -3.37
C PRO A 14 -18.41 18.06 -4.00
N PRO A 15 -18.22 18.13 -5.33
CA PRO A 15 -17.06 17.54 -5.98
C PRO A 15 -15.81 17.98 -5.23
N ARG A 16 -15.07 17.01 -4.65
CA ARG A 16 -13.75 17.33 -4.10
C ARG A 16 -12.93 17.81 -5.30
N LYS A 17 -12.62 19.10 -5.33
CA LYS A 17 -11.55 19.59 -6.20
C LYS A 17 -10.34 18.80 -5.74
N SER A 18 -9.80 17.94 -6.61
CA SER A 18 -8.51 17.30 -6.32
C SER A 18 -7.56 18.41 -5.92
N ALA A 19 -6.81 18.21 -4.82
CA ALA A 19 -5.78 19.16 -4.45
C ALA A 19 -4.90 19.35 -5.69
N SER A 20 -4.81 20.59 -6.16
CA SER A 20 -3.91 20.89 -7.27
C SER A 20 -2.52 20.57 -6.76
N LEU A 21 -1.83 19.65 -7.42
CA LEU A 21 -0.39 19.47 -7.24
C LEU A 21 0.35 20.67 -7.85
N SER A 22 -0.17 21.90 -7.69
CA SER A 22 0.33 23.13 -8.33
C SER A 22 1.76 23.48 -7.90
N SER A 23 2.23 22.96 -6.76
CA SER A 23 3.63 23.06 -6.34
C SER A 23 4.58 22.11 -7.09
N LEU A 24 4.08 21.24 -7.99
CA LEU A 24 4.94 20.41 -8.84
C LEU A 24 5.87 21.21 -9.73
N HIS A 25 5.47 22.42 -10.10
CA HIS A 25 6.27 23.32 -10.93
C HIS A 25 7.36 24.07 -10.15
N THR A 26 7.27 24.12 -8.81
CA THR A 26 8.27 24.76 -7.96
C THR A 26 9.37 23.78 -7.54
N LEU A 27 9.11 22.48 -7.62
CA LEU A 27 10.10 21.44 -7.35
C LEU A 27 11.00 21.26 -8.57
N ASP A 28 12.29 21.06 -8.31
CA ASP A 28 13.21 20.61 -9.35
C ASP A 28 12.82 19.21 -9.84
N ARG A 29 13.29 18.88 -11.05
CA ARG A 29 12.94 17.63 -11.71
C ARG A 29 13.28 16.40 -10.86
N SER A 30 14.42 16.40 -10.17
CA SER A 30 14.90 15.24 -9.42
C SER A 30 14.06 14.98 -8.17
N THR A 31 13.78 16.03 -7.40
CA THR A 31 12.89 15.93 -6.22
C THR A 31 11.49 15.49 -6.61
N ARG A 32 10.96 16.02 -7.71
CA ARG A 32 9.65 15.60 -8.24
C ARG A 32 9.63 14.11 -8.61
N GLU A 33 10.67 13.62 -9.27
CA GLU A 33 10.77 12.21 -9.67
C GLU A 33 10.92 11.28 -8.46
N ILE A 34 11.59 11.73 -7.39
CA ILE A 34 11.76 10.95 -6.15
C ILE A 34 10.47 10.92 -5.32
N GLU A 35 9.81 12.07 -5.14
CA GLU A 35 8.66 12.17 -4.25
C GLU A 35 7.35 11.73 -4.90
N LEU A 36 7.19 11.99 -6.20
CA LEU A 36 5.93 11.86 -6.92
C LEU A 36 6.08 11.09 -8.24
N GLY A 37 7.27 10.54 -8.52
CA GLY A 37 7.50 9.70 -9.68
C GLY A 37 6.87 8.32 -9.55
N LEU A 38 6.88 7.58 -10.67
CA LEU A 38 6.37 6.21 -10.74
C LEU A 38 7.37 5.18 -10.17
N GLU A 39 8.61 5.58 -9.92
CA GLU A 39 9.70 4.75 -9.40
C GLU A 39 9.66 4.68 -7.86
N TYR A 40 8.49 4.37 -7.28
CA TYR A 40 8.32 4.27 -5.82
C TYR A 40 8.67 2.86 -5.28
N GLY A 41 9.10 1.94 -6.14
CA GLY A 41 9.39 0.56 -5.78
C GLY A 41 8.15 -0.27 -5.44
N PRO A 42 8.33 -1.47 -4.86
CA PRO A 42 7.22 -2.29 -4.40
C PRO A 42 6.43 -1.57 -3.30
N PRO A 43 5.08 -1.64 -3.27
CA PRO A 43 4.28 -1.05 -2.20
C PRO A 43 4.73 -1.53 -0.81
N VAL A 44 4.91 -0.59 0.12
CA VAL A 44 5.25 -0.88 1.52
C VAL A 44 4.23 -0.24 2.46
N MET A 45 3.86 -0.93 3.53
CA MET A 45 2.88 -0.47 4.51
C MET A 45 3.39 -0.71 5.93
N ASN A 46 3.20 0.26 6.83
CA ASN A 46 3.52 0.11 8.25
C ASN A 46 2.23 0.07 9.08
N ILE A 47 1.95 -1.05 9.74
CA ILE A 47 0.81 -1.22 10.65
C ILE A 47 1.32 -1.78 11.97
N GLY A 48 1.06 -1.08 13.07
CA GLY A 48 1.39 -1.57 14.41
C GLY A 48 2.88 -1.82 14.62
N GLY A 49 3.76 -1.08 13.95
CA GLY A 49 5.21 -1.28 14.01
C GLY A 49 5.74 -2.42 13.14
N GLN A 50 4.87 -3.13 12.41
CA GLN A 50 5.27 -4.12 11.42
C GLN A 50 5.32 -3.49 10.03
N VAL A 51 6.41 -3.74 9.31
CA VAL A 51 6.58 -3.33 7.92
C VAL A 51 6.17 -4.50 7.01
N LEU A 52 5.22 -4.25 6.12
CA LEU A 52 4.72 -5.18 5.12
C LEU A 52 5.17 -4.70 3.73
N LYS A 53 5.83 -5.56 2.97
CA LYS A 53 6.22 -5.31 1.58
C LYS A 53 5.35 -6.14 0.65
N PHE A 54 4.91 -5.56 -0.46
CA PHE A 54 4.12 -6.27 -1.45
C PHE A 54 5.04 -6.87 -2.52
N GLU A 55 5.18 -8.19 -2.51
CA GLU A 55 6.04 -8.95 -3.43
C GLU A 55 5.26 -10.16 -3.95
N GLU A 56 5.40 -10.50 -5.24
CA GLU A 56 4.78 -11.67 -5.86
C GLU A 56 3.24 -11.80 -5.66
N GLY A 57 2.54 -10.66 -5.49
CA GLY A 57 1.09 -10.65 -5.29
C GLY A 57 0.65 -10.84 -3.83
N GLN A 58 1.59 -10.86 -2.88
CA GLN A 58 1.32 -11.06 -1.45
C GLN A 58 1.97 -9.98 -0.58
N TRP A 59 1.37 -9.71 0.57
CA TRP A 59 1.98 -8.87 1.61
C TRP A 59 2.85 -9.75 2.50
N ILE A 60 4.15 -9.48 2.50
CA ILE A 60 5.17 -10.22 3.25
C ILE A 60 5.65 -9.34 4.39
N THR A 61 5.76 -9.90 5.60
CA THR A 61 6.51 -9.27 6.69
C THR A 61 7.91 -9.87 6.77
N GLU A 62 8.88 -9.11 7.27
CA GLU A 62 10.26 -9.61 7.43
C GLU A 62 10.34 -10.91 8.26
N TYR A 63 9.43 -11.10 9.22
CA TYR A 63 9.31 -12.33 9.99
C TYR A 63 8.93 -13.54 9.13
N HIS A 64 7.95 -13.39 8.22
CA HIS A 64 7.55 -14.47 7.33
C HIS A 64 8.65 -14.84 6.33
N LEU A 65 9.51 -13.89 5.95
CA LEU A 65 10.66 -14.15 5.08
C LEU A 65 11.68 -15.04 5.80
N MET A 66 11.99 -14.76 7.07
CA MET A 66 12.88 -15.61 7.87
C MET A 66 12.34 -17.02 8.07
N GLU A 67 11.04 -17.19 8.31
CA GLU A 67 10.43 -18.52 8.44
C GLU A 67 10.52 -19.34 7.15
N LYS A 68 10.27 -18.70 6.00
CA LYS A 68 10.39 -19.33 4.67
C LYS A 68 11.83 -19.78 4.40
N GLU A 69 12.81 -18.92 4.68
CA GLU A 69 14.23 -19.23 4.51
C GLU A 69 14.68 -20.40 5.42
N VAL A 70 14.22 -20.42 6.67
CA VAL A 70 14.50 -21.52 7.62
C VAL A 70 13.90 -22.84 7.13
N GLU A 71 12.66 -22.85 6.61
CA GLU A 71 12.04 -24.07 6.08
C GLU A 71 12.70 -24.57 4.80
N GLU A 72 13.10 -23.67 3.89
CA GLU A 72 13.86 -24.04 2.69
C GLU A 72 15.21 -24.67 3.07
N VAL A 73 15.93 -24.09 4.02
CA VAL A 73 17.20 -24.64 4.51
C VAL A 73 17.01 -26.05 5.09
N LYS A 74 15.94 -26.29 5.87
CA LYS A 74 15.63 -27.64 6.40
C LYS A 74 15.32 -28.65 5.31
N THR A 75 14.52 -28.28 4.31
CA THR A 75 14.19 -29.18 3.20
C THR A 75 15.42 -29.52 2.35
N GLN A 76 16.32 -28.56 2.13
CA GLN A 76 17.59 -28.79 1.44
C GLN A 76 18.48 -29.79 2.18
N HIS A 77 18.63 -29.66 3.51
CA HIS A 77 19.40 -30.60 4.32
C HIS A 77 18.82 -32.02 4.29
N ARG A 78 17.49 -32.15 4.26
CA ARG A 78 16.82 -33.45 4.15
C ARG A 78 17.03 -34.13 2.80
N ARG A 79 17.17 -33.35 1.71
CA ARG A 79 17.42 -33.86 0.35
C ARG A 79 18.86 -34.33 0.12
N LYS A 80 19.80 -33.92 0.98
CA LYS A 80 21.23 -34.27 0.90
C LYS A 80 21.64 -35.46 1.78
N LYS A 81 20.68 -36.10 2.46
CA LYS A 81 20.85 -37.36 3.19
C LYS A 81 20.18 -38.49 2.42
#